data_AF-A0A956P740-F1
#
_entry.id   AF-A0A956P740-F1
#
_cell.length_a   1.000
_cell.length_b   1.000
_cell.length_c   1.000
_cell.angle_alpha   90.00
_cell.angle_beta   90.00
_cell.angle_gamma   90.00
#
_symmetry.space_group_name_H-M   'P 1'
#
loop_
_entity.id
_entity.type
_entity.pdbx_description
1 polymer ?
#
loop_
_entity_poly.entity_id
_entity_poly.type
_entity_poly.pdbx_seq_one_letter_code
_entity_poly.pdbx_strand_id
1 'polypeptide(L)'
;MKYKISFIILLFLTNSHKGYADALISFFLQAYPKVFPENYAHELENKLNKPGKIARQNVHHQYNENIVDGIFSTYGGFIDISDVNGQTSFPLKHAKPRIILVVTTKITPIIMSGNTIHHWELEEGTPADLYLIEKKQDDKTKLFYWDAQSYVYPKDRKISAEALVLLARPKDIYVPTGISIARKSTHLILPTIFVKKGIKTIDNALYTLNLKHFFGPITYIYKRNKKGYAAHIIH
;
A
#
# COMPACT_ATOMS: atom_id res chain seq x y z
N MET A 1 26.52 -31.89 -52.96
CA MET A 1 26.97 -31.31 -51.68
C MET A 1 26.19 -30.01 -51.39
N LYS A 2 24.94 -30.08 -50.90
CA LYS A 2 24.03 -28.91 -50.83
C LYS A 2 23.07 -28.85 -49.63
N TYR A 3 23.32 -29.56 -48.53
CA TYR A 3 22.46 -29.50 -47.35
C TYR A 3 23.26 -29.62 -46.05
N LYS A 4 23.94 -28.54 -45.63
CA LYS A 4 24.53 -28.46 -44.28
C LYS A 4 24.38 -27.11 -43.57
N ILE A 5 23.75 -26.11 -44.18
CA ILE A 5 23.65 -24.74 -43.60
C ILE A 5 22.26 -24.47 -42.98
N SER A 6 21.29 -25.36 -43.11
CA SER A 6 19.90 -25.10 -42.66
C SER A 6 19.64 -25.34 -41.17
N PHE A 7 20.58 -25.91 -40.40
CA PHE A 7 20.31 -26.35 -39.02
C PHE A 7 20.68 -25.33 -37.92
N ILE A 8 21.50 -24.32 -38.24
CA ILE A 8 21.98 -23.35 -37.24
C ILE A 8 20.98 -22.20 -37.00
N ILE A 9 20.13 -21.89 -37.99
CA ILE A 9 19.16 -20.78 -37.88
C ILE A 9 17.95 -21.17 -37.00
N LEU A 10 17.63 -22.46 -36.87
CA LEU A 10 16.50 -22.91 -36.04
C LEU A 10 16.81 -22.85 -34.53
N LEU A 11 18.09 -22.91 -34.14
CA LEU A 11 18.49 -22.91 -32.72
C LEU A 11 18.44 -21.51 -32.09
N PHE A 12 18.51 -20.43 -32.90
CA PHE A 12 18.44 -19.06 -32.41
C PHE A 12 17.01 -18.54 -32.17
N LEU A 13 15.97 -19.26 -32.62
CA LEU A 13 14.57 -18.84 -32.46
C LEU A 13 13.90 -19.38 -31.18
N THR A 14 14.56 -20.23 -30.39
CA THR A 14 13.98 -20.81 -29.16
C THR A 14 14.38 -20.09 -27.87
N ASN A 15 15.30 -19.13 -27.92
CA ASN A 15 15.55 -18.20 -26.82
C ASN A 15 14.53 -17.05 -26.86
N SER A 16 13.24 -17.39 -26.81
CA SER A 16 12.25 -16.43 -26.36
C SER A 16 12.59 -16.13 -24.90
N HIS A 17 13.32 -15.04 -24.66
CA HIS A 17 13.49 -14.48 -23.33
C HIS A 17 12.08 -14.19 -22.80
N LYS A 18 11.53 -15.13 -22.04
CA LYS A 18 10.34 -14.90 -21.23
C LYS A 18 10.79 -13.90 -20.18
N GLY A 19 10.58 -12.62 -20.46
CA GLY A 19 10.74 -11.56 -19.49
C GLY A 19 9.67 -11.76 -18.42
N TYR A 20 10.01 -12.54 -17.40
CA TYR A 20 9.17 -12.65 -16.22
C TYR A 20 9.34 -11.36 -15.43
N ALA A 21 8.32 -10.50 -15.49
CA ALA A 21 8.20 -9.41 -14.54
C ALA A 21 7.77 -10.00 -13.20
N ASP A 22 8.47 -9.64 -12.12
CA ASP A 22 8.09 -10.04 -10.77
C ASP A 22 6.67 -9.57 -10.47
N ALA A 23 5.86 -10.46 -9.89
CA ALA A 23 4.53 -10.10 -9.45
C ALA A 23 4.62 -9.05 -8.33
N LEU A 24 3.73 -8.05 -8.36
CA LEU A 24 3.65 -7.00 -7.36
C LEU A 24 2.41 -7.17 -6.48
N ILE A 25 2.51 -6.64 -5.27
CA ILE A 25 1.37 -6.30 -4.42
C ILE A 25 1.25 -4.77 -4.38
N SER A 26 0.04 -4.26 -4.58
CA SER A 26 -0.24 -2.82 -4.58
C SER A 26 -1.52 -2.53 -3.82
N PHE A 27 -1.57 -1.39 -3.15
CA PHE A 27 -2.79 -0.89 -2.52
C PHE A 27 -2.87 0.63 -2.69
N PHE A 28 -4.08 1.16 -2.44
CA PHE A 28 -4.38 2.57 -2.60
C PHE A 28 -4.95 3.13 -1.30
N LEU A 29 -4.40 4.26 -0.88
CA LEU A 29 -4.89 5.09 0.20
C LEU A 29 -5.75 6.19 -0.41
N GLN A 30 -7.00 6.31 0.03
CA GLN A 30 -7.92 7.36 -0.42
C GLN A 30 -8.44 8.17 0.75
N ALA A 31 -8.73 9.44 0.55
CA ALA A 31 -9.41 10.23 1.55
C ALA A 31 -10.78 9.61 1.87
N TYR A 32 -11.11 9.46 3.15
CA TYR A 32 -12.44 8.98 3.54
C TYR A 32 -13.51 9.95 3.02
N PRO A 33 -14.59 9.45 2.40
CA PRO A 33 -15.62 10.31 1.82
C PRO A 33 -16.24 11.20 2.90
N LYS A 34 -16.25 12.52 2.66
CA LYS A 34 -16.90 13.49 3.55
C LYS A 34 -18.39 13.47 3.27
N VAL A 35 -19.18 13.04 4.25
CA VAL A 35 -20.64 13.25 4.24
C VAL A 35 -20.89 14.63 4.84
N PHE A 36 -21.31 15.58 4.02
CA PHE A 36 -21.65 16.92 4.49
C PHE A 36 -23.07 16.89 5.08
N PRO A 37 -23.28 17.37 6.33
CA PRO A 37 -24.63 17.48 6.89
C PRO A 37 -25.46 18.49 6.08
N GLU A 38 -26.78 18.34 6.10
CA GLU A 38 -27.72 19.20 5.32
C GLU A 38 -27.52 20.71 5.59
N ASN A 39 -27.08 21.07 6.79
CA ASN A 39 -26.84 22.47 7.20
C ASN A 39 -25.39 22.95 7.02
N TYR A 40 -24.53 22.19 6.35
CA TYR A 40 -23.10 22.52 6.20
C TYR A 40 -22.87 23.89 5.53
N ALA A 41 -23.69 24.24 4.53
CA ALA A 41 -23.60 25.53 3.84
C ALA A 41 -23.85 26.71 4.78
N HIS A 42 -24.91 26.63 5.60
CA HIS A 42 -25.23 27.67 6.59
C HIS A 42 -24.19 27.77 7.70
N GLU A 43 -23.62 26.64 8.15
CA GLU A 43 -22.50 26.69 9.09
C GLU A 43 -21.26 27.34 8.50
N LEU A 44 -20.96 27.05 7.23
CA LEU A 44 -19.81 27.61 6.53
C LEU A 44 -19.99 29.12 6.35
N GLU A 45 -21.16 29.57 5.91
CA GLU A 45 -21.54 30.98 5.79
C GLU A 45 -21.39 31.72 7.13
N ASN A 46 -21.95 31.18 8.22
CA ASN A 46 -21.83 31.75 9.56
C ASN A 46 -20.37 31.79 10.08
N LYS A 47 -19.51 30.90 9.59
CA LYS A 47 -18.07 30.86 9.92
C LYS A 47 -17.27 31.87 9.07
N LEU A 48 -17.63 32.05 7.79
CA LEU A 48 -17.02 33.04 6.88
C LEU A 48 -17.30 34.47 7.33
N ASN A 49 -18.49 34.74 7.87
CA ASN A 49 -18.89 36.06 8.36
C ASN A 49 -18.16 36.53 9.65
N LYS A 50 -17.32 35.68 10.26
CA LYS A 50 -16.57 36.00 11.48
C LYS A 50 -15.08 36.28 11.16
N PRO A 51 -14.61 37.54 11.26
CA PRO A 51 -13.22 37.88 10.96
C PRO A 51 -12.23 37.09 11.84
N GLY A 52 -11.09 36.70 11.26
CA GLY A 52 -10.04 35.90 11.93
C GLY A 52 -10.29 34.38 11.98
N LYS A 53 -11.53 33.89 11.77
CA LYS A 53 -11.81 32.44 11.74
C LYS A 53 -11.30 31.76 10.46
N ILE A 54 -11.25 32.49 9.35
CA ILE A 54 -10.79 31.98 8.05
C ILE A 54 -9.30 31.57 8.11
N ALA A 55 -8.44 32.42 8.66
CA ALA A 55 -7.01 32.12 8.79
C ALA A 55 -6.75 30.88 9.65
N ARG A 56 -7.42 30.77 10.81
CA ARG A 56 -7.32 29.60 11.70
C ARG A 56 -7.84 28.33 11.04
N GLN A 57 -8.90 28.42 10.23
CA GLN A 57 -9.44 27.29 9.48
C GLN A 57 -8.53 26.85 8.35
N ASN A 58 -7.93 27.76 7.60
CA ASN A 58 -6.98 27.41 6.53
C ASN A 58 -5.77 26.66 7.09
N VAL A 59 -5.21 27.13 8.21
CA VAL A 59 -4.14 26.40 8.92
C VAL A 59 -4.65 25.04 9.40
N HIS A 60 -5.81 24.99 10.05
CA HIS A 60 -6.36 23.72 10.54
C HIS A 60 -6.66 22.73 9.40
N HIS A 61 -7.10 23.21 8.24
CA HIS A 61 -7.38 22.40 7.05
C HIS A 61 -6.08 21.82 6.50
N GLN A 62 -5.05 22.66 6.30
CA GLN A 62 -3.74 22.21 5.85
C GLN A 62 -3.12 21.13 6.76
N TYR A 63 -3.38 21.19 8.07
CA TYR A 63 -2.89 20.18 9.02
C TYR A 63 -3.79 18.92 9.13
N ASN A 64 -5.08 19.01 8.78
CA ASN A 64 -6.05 17.92 8.94
C ASN A 64 -6.63 17.39 7.62
N GLU A 65 -6.09 17.83 6.48
CA GLU A 65 -6.40 17.22 5.20
C GLU A 65 -6.10 15.72 5.26
N ASN A 66 -6.95 14.93 4.60
CA ASN A 66 -6.77 13.49 4.46
C ASN A 66 -5.63 13.23 3.48
N ILE A 67 -4.41 13.58 3.90
CA ILE A 67 -3.19 13.41 3.14
C ILE A 67 -3.01 11.91 2.95
N VAL A 68 -3.02 11.47 1.69
CA VAL A 68 -2.81 10.07 1.28
C VAL A 68 -1.38 9.83 0.79
N ASP A 69 -0.62 10.90 0.55
CA ASP A 69 0.79 10.89 0.18
C ASP A 69 1.66 10.82 1.45
N GLY A 70 2.86 10.25 1.35
CA GLY A 70 3.81 10.31 2.45
C GLY A 70 3.57 9.30 3.59
N ILE A 71 2.70 8.31 3.40
CA ILE A 71 2.37 7.30 4.43
C ILE A 71 3.26 6.09 4.23
N PHE A 72 4.06 5.78 5.26
CA PHE A 72 5.01 4.67 5.20
C PHE A 72 4.32 3.33 5.38
N SER A 73 4.84 2.33 4.68
CA SER A 73 4.43 0.94 4.85
C SER A 73 5.61 -0.02 4.63
N THR A 74 5.48 -1.23 5.17
CA THR A 74 6.50 -2.28 5.05
C THR A 74 5.89 -3.59 4.63
N TYR A 75 6.59 -4.37 3.82
CA TYR A 75 6.17 -5.71 3.43
C TYR A 75 7.38 -6.54 3.02
N GLY A 76 7.48 -7.77 3.51
CA GLY A 76 8.46 -8.76 3.01
C GLY A 76 9.92 -8.30 3.02
N GLY A 77 10.31 -7.47 3.99
CA GLY A 77 11.67 -6.91 4.08
C GLY A 77 11.91 -5.65 3.23
N PHE A 78 10.86 -5.05 2.66
CA PHE A 78 10.90 -3.75 1.99
C PHE A 78 10.15 -2.69 2.79
N ILE A 79 10.53 -1.44 2.56
CA ILE A 79 9.86 -0.25 3.09
C ILE A 79 9.61 0.73 1.95
N ASP A 80 8.44 1.33 1.94
CA ASP A 80 8.07 2.33 0.94
C ASP A 80 7.12 3.37 1.51
N ILE A 81 6.86 4.39 0.71
CA ILE A 81 5.97 5.50 1.01
C ILE A 81 4.88 5.59 -0.05
N SER A 82 3.66 5.94 0.36
CA SER A 82 2.58 6.22 -0.60
C SER A 82 2.91 7.44 -1.45
N ASP A 83 2.54 7.37 -2.74
CA ASP A 83 2.74 8.48 -3.68
C ASP A 83 1.60 9.52 -3.61
N VAL A 84 1.65 10.52 -4.50
CA VAL A 84 0.62 11.57 -4.63
C VAL A 84 -0.79 11.04 -4.92
N ASN A 85 -0.92 9.80 -5.40
CA ASN A 85 -2.20 9.13 -5.64
C ASN A 85 -2.58 8.16 -4.50
N GLY A 86 -1.79 8.15 -3.41
CA GLY A 86 -1.92 7.22 -2.30
C GLY A 86 -1.52 5.78 -2.64
N GLN A 87 -0.83 5.54 -3.74
CA GLN A 87 -0.41 4.21 -4.16
C GLN A 87 0.90 3.81 -3.48
N THR A 88 0.97 2.58 -2.98
CA THR A 88 2.24 1.92 -2.63
C THR A 88 2.30 0.54 -3.26
N SER A 89 3.50 0.10 -3.67
CA SER A 89 3.69 -1.20 -4.32
C SER A 89 4.95 -1.90 -3.83
N PHE A 90 4.87 -3.22 -3.62
CA PHE A 90 6.00 -4.06 -3.22
C PHE A 90 6.14 -5.26 -4.15
N PRO A 91 7.35 -5.84 -4.28
CA PRO A 91 7.52 -7.15 -4.89
C PRO A 91 6.78 -8.21 -4.07
N LEU A 92 5.92 -9.03 -4.69
CA LEU A 92 5.17 -10.09 -4.02
C LEU A 92 6.13 -11.19 -3.54
N LYS A 93 6.10 -11.53 -2.26
CA LYS A 93 7.02 -12.51 -1.63
C LYS A 93 6.36 -13.82 -1.21
N HIS A 94 5.06 -13.98 -1.44
CA HIS A 94 4.32 -15.19 -1.12
C HIS A 94 3.47 -15.67 -2.31
N ALA A 95 3.20 -16.98 -2.36
CA ALA A 95 2.40 -17.58 -3.44
C ALA A 95 0.89 -17.53 -3.17
N LYS A 96 0.48 -17.59 -1.89
CA LYS A 96 -0.94 -17.61 -1.52
C LYS A 96 -1.52 -16.21 -1.67
N PRO A 97 -2.68 -16.01 -2.34
CA PRO A 97 -3.22 -14.67 -2.56
C PRO A 97 -3.98 -14.17 -1.32
N ARG A 98 -3.27 -14.12 -0.18
CA ARG A 98 -3.78 -13.67 1.12
C ARG A 98 -2.77 -12.73 1.75
N ILE A 99 -3.25 -11.73 2.48
CA ILE A 99 -2.38 -10.85 3.24
C ILE A 99 -2.96 -10.53 4.59
N ILE A 100 -2.08 -10.46 5.59
CA ILE A 100 -2.39 -9.86 6.88
C ILE A 100 -1.97 -8.38 6.78
N LEU A 101 -2.95 -7.49 6.80
CA LEU A 101 -2.74 -6.05 6.91
C LEU A 101 -2.71 -5.68 8.38
N VAL A 102 -1.64 -5.01 8.81
CA VAL A 102 -1.44 -4.50 10.16
C VAL A 102 -1.43 -2.99 10.08
N VAL A 103 -2.35 -2.31 10.74
CA VAL A 103 -2.33 -0.85 10.88
C VAL A 103 -1.86 -0.55 12.29
N THR A 104 -0.70 0.11 12.42
CA THR A 104 -0.15 0.49 13.72
C THR A 104 0.83 1.64 13.58
N THR A 105 1.16 2.34 14.67
CA THR A 105 2.15 3.41 14.62
C THR A 105 3.59 2.91 14.64
N LYS A 106 3.84 1.73 15.22
CA LYS A 106 5.18 1.22 15.51
C LYS A 106 5.24 -0.31 15.51
N ILE A 107 6.42 -0.84 15.18
CA ILE A 107 6.80 -2.25 15.14
C ILE A 107 8.25 -2.40 15.62
N THR A 108 8.53 -3.36 16.49
CA THR A 108 9.87 -3.51 17.08
C THR A 108 10.60 -4.69 16.43
N PRO A 109 11.85 -4.53 15.96
CA PRO A 109 12.64 -5.66 15.48
C PRO A 109 13.19 -6.45 16.68
N ILE A 110 13.00 -7.77 16.67
CA ILE A 110 13.66 -8.67 17.62
C ILE A 110 14.94 -9.19 16.97
N ILE A 111 16.07 -8.79 17.54
CA ILE A 111 17.40 -9.09 17.01
C ILE A 111 17.90 -10.43 17.59
N MET A 112 18.40 -11.31 16.72
CA MET A 112 19.00 -12.58 17.11
C MET A 112 20.47 -12.45 17.50
N SER A 113 21.26 -11.84 16.61
CA SER A 113 22.69 -11.59 16.79
C SER A 113 23.17 -10.55 15.77
N GLY A 114 24.03 -9.63 16.19
CA GLY A 114 24.48 -8.52 15.35
C GLY A 114 23.32 -7.70 14.81
N ASN A 115 23.22 -7.58 13.48
CA ASN A 115 22.16 -6.84 12.78
C ASN A 115 21.12 -7.76 12.13
N THR A 116 21.05 -9.04 12.52
CA THR A 116 20.09 -9.99 11.97
C THR A 116 18.77 -9.95 12.73
N ILE A 117 17.71 -9.53 12.05
CA ILE A 117 16.34 -9.58 12.58
C ILE A 117 15.84 -11.02 12.55
N HIS A 118 15.37 -11.49 13.70
CA HIS A 118 14.65 -12.76 13.80
C HIS A 118 13.21 -12.62 13.32
N HIS A 119 12.51 -11.60 13.84
CA HIS A 119 11.13 -11.26 13.48
C HIS A 119 10.78 -9.85 13.95
N TRP A 120 9.60 -9.40 13.54
CA TRP A 120 8.99 -8.15 13.98
C TRP A 120 7.89 -8.43 15.00
N GLU A 121 7.78 -7.58 16.01
CA GLU A 121 6.71 -7.62 17.00
C GLU A 121 5.92 -6.32 17.03
N LEU A 122 4.64 -6.42 17.41
CA LEU A 122 3.85 -5.27 17.82
C LEU A 122 4.33 -4.79 19.20
N GLU A 123 4.65 -3.51 19.30
CA GLU A 123 5.10 -2.89 20.56
C GLU A 123 3.98 -2.92 21.60
N GLU A 124 4.31 -3.27 22.85
CA GLU A 124 3.34 -3.35 23.93
C GLU A 124 2.67 -1.99 24.20
N GLY A 125 1.36 -2.00 24.44
CA GLY A 125 0.59 -0.77 24.66
C GLY A 125 0.38 0.10 23.41
N THR A 126 0.90 -0.29 22.25
CA THR A 126 0.69 0.43 21.00
C THR A 126 -0.61 -0.03 20.33
N PRO A 127 -1.50 0.89 19.92
CA PRO A 127 -2.73 0.51 19.24
C PRO A 127 -2.42 -0.12 17.88
N ALA A 128 -3.09 -1.24 17.59
CA ALA A 128 -2.98 -1.93 16.30
C ALA A 128 -4.32 -2.55 15.91
N ASP A 129 -4.70 -2.36 14.63
CA ASP A 129 -5.81 -3.08 14.00
C ASP A 129 -5.25 -4.04 12.97
N LEU A 130 -5.72 -5.29 12.97
CA LEU A 130 -5.26 -6.34 12.06
C LEU A 130 -6.43 -6.81 11.19
N TYR A 131 -6.14 -7.06 9.92
CA TYR A 131 -7.11 -7.55 8.94
C TYR A 131 -6.51 -8.69 8.12
N LEU A 132 -7.32 -9.70 7.84
CA LEU A 132 -6.99 -10.76 6.89
C LEU A 132 -7.75 -10.48 5.60
N ILE A 133 -7.02 -10.33 4.50
CA ILE A 133 -7.57 -10.01 3.17
C ILE A 133 -7.21 -11.17 2.24
N GLU A 134 -8.20 -11.93 1.78
CA GLU A 134 -7.98 -13.11 0.95
C GLU A 134 -8.67 -12.96 -0.42
N LYS A 135 -7.94 -13.28 -1.49
CA LYS A 135 -8.52 -13.36 -2.84
C LYS A 135 -9.13 -14.74 -3.01
N LYS A 136 -10.44 -14.77 -3.26
CA LYS A 136 -11.20 -15.99 -3.52
C LYS A 136 -11.81 -15.91 -4.92
N GLN A 137 -12.19 -17.07 -5.46
CA GLN A 137 -12.96 -17.17 -6.69
C GLN A 137 -14.31 -17.76 -6.35
N ASP A 138 -15.38 -17.16 -6.85
CA ASP A 138 -16.73 -17.68 -6.67
C ASP A 138 -16.98 -18.83 -7.66
N ASP A 139 -17.48 -19.96 -7.18
CA ASP A 139 -17.63 -21.17 -7.99
C ASP A 139 -18.71 -21.04 -9.07
N LYS A 140 -19.72 -20.20 -8.84
CA LYS A 140 -20.87 -20.02 -9.75
C LYS A 140 -20.56 -19.02 -10.86
N THR A 141 -20.10 -17.83 -10.47
CA THR A 141 -19.85 -16.70 -11.38
C THR A 141 -18.45 -16.71 -11.98
N LYS A 142 -17.54 -17.50 -11.40
CA LYS A 142 -16.10 -17.54 -11.74
C LYS A 142 -15.38 -16.20 -11.58
N LEU A 143 -16.01 -15.22 -10.93
CA LEU A 143 -15.42 -13.92 -10.62
C LEU A 143 -14.50 -14.02 -9.41
N PHE A 144 -13.45 -13.19 -9.42
CA PHE A 144 -12.56 -13.05 -8.28
C PHE A 144 -13.09 -11.96 -7.35
N TYR A 145 -12.96 -12.18 -6.06
CA TYR A 145 -13.30 -11.20 -5.03
C TYR A 145 -12.28 -11.22 -3.90
N TRP A 146 -12.16 -10.10 -3.22
CA TRP A 146 -11.47 -9.98 -1.95
C TRP A 146 -12.46 -10.18 -0.82
N ASP A 147 -12.08 -10.98 0.15
CA ASP A 147 -12.79 -11.15 1.42
C ASP A 147 -11.90 -10.60 2.53
N ALA A 148 -12.29 -9.46 3.08
CA ALA A 148 -11.56 -8.76 4.12
C ALA A 148 -12.27 -8.88 5.47
N GLN A 149 -11.57 -9.38 6.48
CA GLN A 149 -12.12 -9.56 7.82
C GLN A 149 -11.16 -9.06 8.89
N SER A 150 -11.69 -8.63 10.03
CA SER A 150 -10.86 -8.35 11.20
C SER A 150 -10.11 -9.62 11.61
N TYR A 151 -8.84 -9.46 11.95
CA TYR A 151 -7.96 -10.56 12.32
C TYR A 151 -7.61 -10.46 13.80
N VAL A 152 -7.45 -11.62 14.44
CA VAL A 152 -7.17 -11.69 15.87
C VAL A 152 -5.74 -11.25 16.13
N TYR A 153 -5.57 -10.43 17.16
CA TYR A 153 -4.26 -10.00 17.61
C TYR A 153 -3.44 -11.23 18.09
N PRO A 154 -2.23 -11.46 17.55
CA PRO A 154 -1.44 -12.63 17.89
C PRO A 154 -0.98 -12.57 19.35
N LYS A 155 -1.13 -13.68 20.10
CA LYS A 155 -0.78 -13.73 21.54
C LYS A 155 0.69 -13.48 21.82
N ASP A 156 1.55 -13.88 20.89
CA ASP A 156 3.01 -13.69 20.95
C ASP A 156 3.44 -12.34 20.35
N ARG A 157 2.50 -11.47 19.95
CA ARG A 157 2.75 -10.17 19.29
C ARG A 157 3.54 -10.25 17.99
N LYS A 158 3.84 -11.45 17.50
CA LYS A 158 4.70 -11.68 16.35
C LYS A 158 3.96 -11.31 15.07
N ILE A 159 4.60 -10.45 14.27
CA ILE A 159 4.13 -10.07 12.96
C ILE A 159 4.67 -11.07 11.94
N SER A 160 3.78 -11.62 11.12
CA SER A 160 4.18 -12.50 10.00
C SER A 160 5.11 -11.75 9.03
N ALA A 161 6.14 -12.42 8.52
CA ALA A 161 7.03 -11.83 7.50
C ALA A 161 6.29 -11.45 6.20
N GLU A 162 5.14 -12.08 5.95
CA GLU A 162 4.26 -11.83 4.81
C GLU A 162 3.20 -10.75 5.09
N ALA A 163 3.22 -10.13 6.29
CA ALA A 163 2.29 -9.08 6.64
C ALA A 163 2.67 -7.75 5.94
N LEU A 164 1.65 -7.03 5.50
CA LEU A 164 1.77 -5.63 5.11
C LEU A 164 1.50 -4.78 6.35
N VAL A 165 2.48 -3.99 6.76
CA VAL A 165 2.33 -3.05 7.88
C VAL A 165 2.16 -1.65 7.31
N LEU A 166 1.05 -0.99 7.66
CA LEU A 166 0.79 0.42 7.38
C LEU A 166 1.12 1.22 8.65
N LEU A 167 2.12 2.11 8.56
CA LEU A 167 2.56 2.93 9.69
C LEU A 167 1.64 4.13 9.87
N ALA A 168 0.52 3.91 10.59
CA ALA A 168 -0.50 4.91 10.86
C ALA A 168 -1.27 4.57 12.16
N ARG A 169 -1.90 5.57 12.77
CA ARG A 169 -2.79 5.32 13.92
C ARG A 169 -4.02 4.57 13.44
N PRO A 170 -4.43 3.46 14.07
CA PRO A 170 -5.58 2.67 13.59
C PRO A 170 -6.87 3.49 13.49
N LYS A 171 -7.11 4.38 14.46
CA LYS A 171 -8.28 5.29 14.47
C LYS A 171 -8.38 6.23 13.26
N ASP A 172 -7.27 6.51 12.57
CA ASP A 172 -7.24 7.39 11.40
C ASP A 172 -7.37 6.62 10.09
N ILE A 173 -7.37 5.29 10.14
CA ILE A 173 -7.52 4.41 8.99
C ILE A 173 -8.89 3.74 9.04
N TYR A 174 -9.47 3.52 7.87
CA TYR A 174 -10.63 2.66 7.68
C TYR A 174 -10.29 1.62 6.62
N VAL A 175 -10.32 0.36 7.02
CA VAL A 175 -10.20 -0.76 6.09
C VAL A 175 -11.61 -1.32 5.87
N PRO A 176 -12.14 -1.32 4.64
CA PRO A 176 -13.45 -1.89 4.37
C PRO A 176 -13.40 -3.41 4.56
N THR A 177 -14.24 -3.93 5.45
CA THR A 177 -14.44 -5.37 5.65
C THR A 177 -15.59 -5.89 4.80
N GLY A 178 -15.58 -7.18 4.50
CA GLY A 178 -16.55 -7.86 3.65
C GLY A 178 -16.00 -8.15 2.26
N ILE A 179 -16.92 -8.35 1.32
CA ILE A 179 -16.61 -8.78 -0.04
C ILE A 179 -16.46 -7.56 -0.97
N SER A 180 -15.40 -7.53 -1.76
CA SER A 180 -15.23 -6.56 -2.85
C SER A 180 -14.72 -7.23 -4.12
N ILE A 181 -15.09 -6.71 -5.30
CA ILE A 181 -14.71 -7.31 -6.58
C ILE A 181 -13.19 -7.18 -6.78
N ALA A 182 -12.54 -8.28 -7.18
CA ALA A 182 -11.12 -8.31 -7.46
C ALA A 182 -10.87 -8.51 -8.96
N ARG A 183 -9.84 -7.87 -9.50
CA ARG A 183 -9.42 -8.09 -10.88
C ARG A 183 -8.66 -9.41 -11.02
N LYS A 184 -8.87 -10.13 -12.12
CA LYS A 184 -8.03 -11.26 -12.52
C LYS A 184 -6.65 -10.71 -12.95
N SER A 185 -5.65 -10.91 -12.11
CA SER A 185 -4.27 -10.47 -12.33
C SER A 185 -3.33 -11.35 -11.52
N THR A 186 -2.09 -11.50 -12.01
CA THR A 186 -0.95 -12.07 -11.28
C THR A 186 -0.48 -11.13 -10.16
N HIS A 187 -0.76 -9.84 -10.29
CA HIS A 187 -0.53 -8.86 -9.24
C HIS A 187 -1.65 -8.89 -8.20
N LEU A 188 -1.29 -8.68 -6.94
CA LEU A 188 -2.25 -8.53 -5.85
C LEU A 188 -2.58 -7.05 -5.68
N ILE A 189 -3.68 -6.61 -6.29
CA ILE A 189 -4.22 -5.27 -6.10
C ILE A 189 -5.23 -5.34 -4.97
N LEU A 190 -4.85 -4.87 -3.77
CA LEU A 190 -5.68 -4.92 -2.58
C LEU A 190 -6.87 -3.95 -2.67
N PRO A 191 -7.94 -4.17 -1.88
CA PRO A 191 -9.00 -3.18 -1.72
C PRO A 191 -8.47 -1.83 -1.26
N THR A 192 -9.15 -0.76 -1.65
CA THR A 192 -8.83 0.60 -1.22
C THR A 192 -8.96 0.73 0.29
N ILE A 193 -7.95 1.34 0.92
CA ILE A 193 -7.93 1.69 2.33
C ILE A 193 -8.20 3.20 2.44
N PHE A 194 -9.01 3.62 3.40
CA PHE A 194 -9.39 5.03 3.52
C PHE A 194 -8.71 5.70 4.71
N VAL A 195 -8.26 6.94 4.50
CA VAL A 195 -7.65 7.82 5.50
C VAL A 195 -8.72 8.77 6.02
N LYS A 196 -9.12 8.61 7.29
CA LYS A 196 -10.18 9.39 7.96
C LYS A 196 -9.71 10.78 8.39
N LYS A 197 -8.43 10.90 8.74
CA LYS A 197 -7.80 12.12 9.26
C LYS A 197 -6.36 12.21 8.80
N GLY A 198 -5.81 13.42 8.78
CA GLY A 198 -4.39 13.65 8.51
C GLY A 198 -3.48 12.77 9.37
N ILE A 199 -2.53 12.11 8.70
CA ILE A 199 -1.51 11.27 9.33
C ILE A 199 -0.30 12.13 9.68
N LYS A 200 0.29 11.90 10.84
CA LYS A 200 1.49 12.61 11.29
C LYS A 200 2.73 12.11 10.52
N THR A 201 2.89 12.57 9.29
CA THR A 201 3.94 12.12 8.37
C THR A 201 5.35 12.36 8.91
N ILE A 202 5.59 13.46 9.64
CA ILE A 202 6.90 13.79 10.23
C ILE A 202 7.31 12.77 11.31
N ASP A 203 6.43 12.51 12.27
CA ASP A 203 6.69 11.54 13.35
C ASP A 203 6.96 10.15 12.77
N ASN A 204 6.13 9.75 11.78
CA ASN A 204 6.29 8.48 11.07
C ASN A 204 7.59 8.43 10.25
N ALA A 205 8.01 9.55 9.65
CA ALA A 205 9.25 9.63 8.88
C ALA A 205 10.46 9.43 9.78
N LEU A 206 10.56 10.16 10.90
CA LEU A 206 11.66 10.03 11.86
C LEU A 206 11.77 8.58 12.38
N TYR A 207 10.63 7.99 12.72
CA TYR A 207 10.56 6.59 13.13
C TYR A 207 11.03 5.64 12.02
N THR A 208 10.54 5.83 10.80
CA THR A 208 10.88 5.01 9.63
C THR A 208 12.36 5.13 9.26
N LEU A 209 12.95 6.32 9.38
CA LEU A 209 14.39 6.53 9.19
C LEU A 209 15.22 5.64 10.12
N ASN A 210 14.81 5.50 11.39
CA ASN A 210 15.48 4.61 12.34
C ASN A 210 15.36 3.14 11.95
N LEU A 211 14.28 2.74 11.27
CA LEU A 211 14.11 1.38 10.81
C LEU A 211 14.76 1.08 9.45
N LYS A 212 15.02 2.10 8.64
CA LYS A 212 15.40 1.95 7.22
C LYS A 212 16.58 1.00 7.00
N HIS A 213 17.55 0.97 7.91
CA HIS A 213 18.75 0.12 7.81
C HIS A 213 18.44 -1.39 7.87
N PHE A 214 17.25 -1.77 8.32
CA PHE A 214 16.75 -3.15 8.38
C PHE A 214 16.00 -3.59 7.12
N PHE A 215 15.71 -2.67 6.20
CA PHE A 215 14.89 -2.92 5.02
C PHE A 215 15.71 -2.78 3.74
N GLY A 216 15.39 -3.62 2.74
CA GLY A 216 15.99 -3.54 1.41
C GLY A 216 15.39 -2.38 0.58
N PRO A 217 16.17 -1.82 -0.36
CA PRO A 217 15.63 -0.85 -1.31
C PRO A 217 14.65 -1.53 -2.28
N ILE A 218 13.59 -0.82 -2.67
CA ILE A 218 12.70 -1.26 -3.75
C ILE A 218 13.32 -0.83 -5.08
N THR A 219 13.76 -1.80 -5.87
CA THR A 219 14.23 -1.55 -7.24
C THR A 219 13.04 -1.58 -8.19
N TYR A 220 12.53 -0.41 -8.55
CA TYR A 220 11.54 -0.29 -9.61
C TYR A 220 12.18 -0.62 -10.96
N ILE A 221 11.92 -1.81 -11.49
CA ILE A 221 12.44 -2.26 -12.80
C ILE A 221 11.91 -1.36 -13.94
N TYR A 222 10.78 -0.67 -13.74
CA TYR A 222 10.18 0.24 -14.70
C TYR A 222 10.19 1.69 -14.21
N LYS A 223 11.00 2.53 -14.86
CA LYS A 223 10.95 3.98 -14.71
C LYS A 223 9.82 4.52 -15.58
N ARG A 224 8.77 5.11 -14.99
CA ARG A 224 7.71 5.81 -15.74
C ARG A 224 8.36 6.88 -16.60
N ASN A 225 8.32 6.71 -17.91
CA ASN A 225 8.89 7.67 -18.85
C ASN A 225 8.05 8.95 -18.75
N LYS A 226 8.66 10.08 -18.39
CA LYS A 226 7.99 11.39 -18.26
C LYS A 226 7.52 11.99 -19.61
N LYS A 227 7.51 11.20 -20.69
CA LYS A 227 6.95 11.64 -21.97
C LYS A 227 5.43 11.60 -21.84
N GLY A 228 4.86 12.77 -21.50
CA GLY A 228 3.44 13.02 -21.53
C GLY A 228 2.85 12.81 -22.91
N TYR A 229 1.53 12.96 -23.00
CA TYR A 229 0.64 12.81 -24.15
C TYR A 229 1.01 13.59 -25.45
N ALA A 230 2.20 14.17 -25.55
CA ALA A 230 2.66 14.97 -26.69
C ALA A 230 3.22 14.15 -27.88
N ALA A 231 3.11 12.82 -27.89
CA ALA A 231 3.64 11.98 -28.98
C ALA A 231 2.57 11.27 -29.82
N HIS A 232 1.28 11.58 -29.63
CA HIS A 232 0.18 11.00 -30.41
C HIS A 232 -0.66 12.03 -31.20
N ILE A 233 -0.16 13.25 -31.32
CA ILE A 233 -0.65 14.24 -32.28
C ILE A 233 0.60 14.75 -33.01
N ILE A 234 0.57 14.82 -34.35
CA ILE A 234 1.68 14.84 -35.32
C ILE A 234 1.98 13.40 -35.79
N HIS A 235 1.59 12.91 -36.97
CA HIS A 235 1.16 13.50 -38.24
C HIS A 235 0.01 12.67 -38.85
#